data_AF-A0A0N1BQ63-F1
#
_entry.id   AF-A0A0N1BQ63-F1
#
_cell.length_a   1.000
_cell.length_b   1.000
_cell.length_c   1.000
_cell.angle_alpha   90.00
_cell.angle_beta   90.00
_cell.angle_gamma   90.00
#
_symmetry.space_group_name_H-M   'P 1'
#
loop_
_entity.id
_entity.type
_entity.pdbx_description
1 polymer ?
#
loop_
_entity_poly.entity_id
_entity_poly.type
_entity_poly.pdbx_seq_one_letter_code
_entity_poly.pdbx_strand_id
1 'polypeptide(L)'
;MVVEAVTGERYEAWLDRAFLTPLGMRDSTFGFVTQTGPGADPRLAMGHFDDGSTQAAIPWFTRPAGQFTTSAADMARLAQFLMGDGMIDGVPFIASDLLRTMGRQTGTAAARAGLPIGYALGLQIRDRHGVVGLCHSGNIVGYRAMLCLYPDQGKAFFISVNADSETASYPALDAILIRALSLPPVTPLPTAADPERAKWQGIYTPLPNRFDQFAYLDGLTATVMVMAVPDGLLLTNMQRPDRMLLPLGNGLFRQQDRTIASHVFMEDADGVSFSDGGQSYQRVPAWRFWLGWLSVGAGLLGLGWLLLIGLWRLVLGPRSLGGMVSISALLALMLPAPFLIWGQSFLALGDATVGSVLLAVVTGLLPIALLATLFLDRRRTGLLPWLDRLASLATLQWLTVLAVAGLLPFRLWG
;
A
#
# COMPACT_ATOMS: atom_id res chain seq x y z
N MET A 1 9.27 -3.92 -22.57
CA MET A 1 9.21 -4.99 -21.55
C MET A 1 10.43 -5.90 -21.73
N VAL A 2 11.06 -6.43 -20.66
CA VAL A 2 12.33 -7.20 -20.78
C VAL A 2 12.15 -8.49 -21.56
N VAL A 3 11.12 -9.29 -21.27
CA VAL A 3 10.84 -10.56 -21.98
C VAL A 3 10.74 -10.31 -23.48
N GLU A 4 9.87 -9.40 -23.90
CA GLU A 4 9.66 -9.10 -25.33
C GLU A 4 10.93 -8.57 -26.02
N ALA A 5 11.71 -7.73 -25.32
CA ALA A 5 12.96 -7.20 -25.86
C ALA A 5 14.02 -8.29 -26.08
N VAL A 6 14.04 -9.31 -25.22
CA VAL A 6 15.00 -10.43 -25.31
C VAL A 6 14.52 -11.49 -26.31
N THR A 7 13.22 -11.77 -26.37
CA THR A 7 12.67 -12.89 -27.14
C THR A 7 12.19 -12.49 -28.53
N GLY A 8 11.86 -11.22 -28.75
CA GLY A 8 11.20 -10.74 -29.97
C GLY A 8 9.73 -11.18 -30.11
N GLU A 9 9.18 -11.84 -29.09
CA GLU A 9 7.80 -12.33 -29.05
C GLU A 9 6.98 -11.52 -28.05
N ARG A 10 5.67 -11.44 -28.30
CA ARG A 10 4.73 -10.87 -27.33
C ARG A 10 4.78 -11.66 -26.02
N TYR A 11 4.75 -10.96 -24.90
CA TYR A 11 4.85 -11.53 -23.56
C TYR A 11 3.91 -12.71 -23.33
N GLU A 12 2.64 -12.58 -23.69
CA GLU A 12 1.64 -13.62 -23.42
C GLU A 12 1.90 -14.87 -24.27
N ALA A 13 2.24 -14.68 -25.55
CA ALA A 13 2.52 -15.78 -26.48
C ALA A 13 3.80 -16.53 -26.11
N TRP A 14 4.83 -15.79 -25.70
CA TRP A 14 6.08 -16.40 -25.25
C TRP A 14 5.85 -17.22 -23.97
N LEU A 15 5.15 -16.70 -22.97
CA LEU A 15 4.89 -17.46 -21.74
C LEU A 15 3.96 -18.66 -21.95
N ASP A 16 2.97 -18.56 -22.82
CA ASP A 16 2.11 -19.70 -23.15
C ASP A 16 2.93 -20.86 -23.73
N ARG A 17 3.77 -20.57 -24.72
CA ARG A 17 4.62 -21.55 -25.42
C ARG A 17 5.79 -22.05 -24.56
N ALA A 18 6.48 -21.13 -23.89
CA ALA A 18 7.74 -21.40 -23.20
C ALA A 18 7.56 -21.79 -21.74
N PHE A 19 6.41 -21.53 -21.10
CA PHE A 19 6.21 -21.76 -19.67
C PHE A 19 4.94 -22.56 -19.33
N LEU A 20 3.76 -22.09 -19.76
CA LEU A 20 2.49 -22.75 -19.41
C LEU A 20 2.34 -24.13 -20.08
N THR A 21 2.64 -24.21 -21.38
CA THR A 21 2.54 -25.45 -22.15
C THR A 21 3.50 -26.54 -21.62
N PRO A 22 4.81 -26.27 -21.39
CA PRO A 22 5.72 -27.25 -20.81
C PRO A 22 5.30 -27.75 -19.42
N LEU A 23 4.72 -26.88 -18.58
CA LEU A 23 4.22 -27.26 -17.27
C LEU A 23 2.84 -27.95 -17.30
N GLY A 24 2.23 -28.08 -18.48
CA GLY A 24 0.89 -28.65 -18.62
C GLY A 24 -0.22 -27.81 -17.99
N MET A 25 -0.01 -26.50 -17.86
CA MET A 25 -0.97 -25.55 -17.26
C MET A 25 -2.00 -25.08 -18.31
N ARG A 26 -2.92 -25.99 -18.68
CA ARG A 26 -3.84 -25.80 -19.82
C ARG A 26 -5.06 -24.93 -19.53
N ASP A 27 -5.33 -24.65 -18.26
CA ASP A 27 -6.41 -23.79 -17.78
C ASP A 27 -5.86 -22.46 -17.24
N SER A 28 -4.69 -22.06 -17.72
CA SER A 28 -3.99 -20.85 -17.32
C SER A 28 -3.66 -19.99 -18.53
N THR A 29 -3.67 -18.66 -18.34
CA THR A 29 -3.30 -17.72 -19.40
C THR A 29 -2.80 -16.39 -18.82
N PHE A 30 -1.81 -15.81 -19.50
CA PHE A 30 -1.39 -14.42 -19.29
C PHE A 30 -2.17 -13.42 -20.17
N GLY A 31 -3.02 -13.93 -21.06
CA GLY A 31 -3.96 -13.13 -21.83
C GLY A 31 -5.11 -12.62 -20.97
N PHE A 32 -5.77 -11.57 -21.45
CA PHE A 32 -7.05 -11.15 -20.87
C PHE A 32 -8.16 -12.07 -21.34
N VAL A 33 -8.92 -12.59 -20.38
CA VAL A 33 -10.12 -13.40 -20.56
C VAL A 33 -11.22 -12.86 -19.66
N THR A 34 -12.47 -12.99 -20.08
CA THR A 34 -13.62 -12.38 -19.39
C THR A 34 -14.82 -13.31 -19.44
N GLN A 35 -15.76 -13.11 -18.52
CA GLN A 35 -17.02 -13.83 -18.43
C GLN A 35 -18.09 -13.27 -19.38
N THR A 36 -17.86 -12.09 -19.96
CA THR A 36 -18.86 -11.33 -20.72
C THR A 36 -18.35 -10.89 -22.09
N GLY A 37 -19.25 -10.79 -23.06
CA GLY A 37 -18.92 -10.28 -24.40
C GLY A 37 -18.33 -11.32 -25.37
N PRO A 38 -17.82 -10.88 -26.53
CA PRO A 38 -17.24 -11.78 -27.52
C PRO A 38 -15.99 -12.49 -26.98
N GLY A 39 -15.95 -13.82 -27.07
CA GLY A 39 -14.86 -14.61 -26.51
C GLY A 39 -14.96 -14.87 -25.01
N ALA A 40 -16.15 -14.69 -24.42
CA ALA A 40 -16.41 -15.04 -23.03
C ALA A 40 -16.09 -16.51 -22.75
N ASP A 41 -15.41 -16.78 -21.64
CA ASP A 41 -15.18 -18.15 -21.16
C ASP A 41 -16.08 -18.41 -19.94
N PRO A 42 -17.07 -19.32 -20.07
CA PRO A 42 -18.07 -19.58 -19.03
C PRO A 42 -17.51 -20.29 -17.79
N ARG A 43 -16.25 -20.75 -17.84
CA ARG A 43 -15.59 -21.40 -16.70
C ARG A 43 -14.98 -20.38 -15.72
N LEU A 44 -14.83 -19.12 -16.12
CA LEU A 44 -14.29 -18.09 -15.24
C LEU A 44 -15.28 -17.74 -14.13
N ALA A 45 -14.79 -17.76 -12.88
CA ALA A 45 -15.55 -17.26 -11.75
C ALA A 45 -15.76 -15.75 -11.86
N MET A 46 -16.98 -15.26 -11.62
CA MET A 46 -17.23 -13.82 -11.43
C MET A 46 -16.55 -13.32 -10.15
N GLY A 47 -15.97 -12.13 -10.21
CA GLY A 47 -15.53 -11.40 -9.02
C GLY A 47 -16.73 -10.81 -8.29
N HIS A 48 -16.56 -10.48 -7.02
CA HIS A 48 -17.63 -9.89 -6.20
C HIS A 48 -17.12 -8.72 -5.38
N PHE A 49 -17.99 -7.73 -5.17
CA PHE A 49 -17.83 -6.67 -4.18
C PHE A 49 -18.40 -7.09 -2.81
N ASP A 50 -18.18 -6.27 -1.78
CA ASP A 50 -18.62 -6.55 -0.41
C ASP A 50 -20.15 -6.68 -0.25
N ASP A 51 -20.94 -6.05 -1.13
CA ASP A 51 -22.39 -6.17 -1.16
C ASP A 51 -22.89 -7.43 -1.89
N GLY A 52 -21.96 -8.27 -2.38
CA GLY A 52 -22.25 -9.49 -3.13
C GLY A 52 -22.61 -9.26 -4.60
N SER A 53 -22.58 -8.02 -5.10
CA SER A 53 -22.77 -7.74 -6.52
C SER A 53 -21.57 -8.26 -7.34
N THR A 54 -21.85 -8.68 -8.57
CA THR A 54 -20.84 -9.30 -9.44
C THR A 54 -20.04 -8.25 -10.21
N GLN A 55 -18.76 -8.54 -10.42
CA GLN A 55 -17.81 -7.73 -11.19
C GLN A 55 -17.11 -8.61 -12.22
N ALA A 56 -17.30 -8.30 -13.50
CA ALA A 56 -16.59 -8.99 -14.58
C ALA A 56 -15.10 -8.69 -14.51
N ALA A 57 -14.27 -9.63 -14.96
CA ALA A 57 -12.83 -9.40 -15.05
C ALA A 57 -12.57 -8.19 -15.97
N ILE A 58 -11.73 -7.27 -15.50
CA ILE A 58 -11.27 -6.10 -16.25
C ILE A 58 -9.84 -6.33 -16.75
N PRO A 59 -9.48 -5.81 -17.93
CA PRO A 59 -8.13 -5.97 -18.45
C PRO A 59 -7.13 -5.21 -17.57
N TRP A 60 -6.04 -5.87 -17.20
CA TRP A 60 -4.98 -5.25 -16.42
C TRP A 60 -3.87 -4.72 -17.32
N PHE A 61 -3.63 -3.40 -17.32
CA PHE A 61 -2.67 -2.79 -18.25
C PHE A 61 -1.21 -3.06 -17.88
N THR A 62 -0.88 -3.24 -16.60
CA THR A 62 0.43 -3.70 -16.14
C THR A 62 0.50 -5.24 -16.19
N ARG A 63 0.27 -5.81 -17.38
CA ARG A 63 0.02 -7.25 -17.56
C ARG A 63 1.01 -8.17 -16.83
N PRO A 64 2.35 -7.99 -16.92
CA PRO A 64 3.28 -8.87 -16.24
C PRO A 64 3.19 -8.87 -14.71
N ALA A 65 2.59 -7.83 -14.12
CA ALA A 65 2.46 -7.69 -12.67
C ALA A 65 1.15 -8.27 -12.11
N GLY A 66 0.11 -8.47 -12.93
CA GLY A 66 -1.22 -8.83 -12.43
C GLY A 66 -2.18 -9.53 -13.39
N GLN A 67 -1.87 -9.63 -14.68
CA GLN A 67 -2.72 -10.36 -15.64
C GLN A 67 -2.30 -11.84 -15.69
N PHE A 68 -2.87 -12.64 -14.80
CA PHE A 68 -2.73 -14.09 -14.83
C PHE A 68 -4.02 -14.75 -14.34
N THR A 69 -4.69 -15.48 -15.24
CA THR A 69 -5.88 -16.28 -14.93
C THR A 69 -5.45 -17.74 -14.86
N THR A 70 -5.90 -18.48 -13.85
CA THR A 70 -5.46 -19.86 -13.60
C THR A 70 -6.50 -20.66 -12.82
N SER A 71 -6.25 -21.96 -12.67
CA SER A 71 -7.02 -22.89 -11.84
C SER A 71 -6.18 -23.41 -10.67
N ALA A 72 -6.82 -23.92 -9.62
CA ALA A 72 -6.10 -24.56 -8.52
C ALA A 72 -5.29 -25.79 -8.97
N ALA A 73 -5.77 -26.53 -9.97
CA ALA A 73 -5.08 -27.69 -10.53
C ALA A 73 -3.78 -27.30 -11.26
N ASP A 74 -3.81 -26.21 -12.04
CA ASP A 74 -2.62 -25.70 -12.71
C ASP A 74 -1.63 -25.08 -11.72
N MET A 75 -2.12 -24.37 -10.72
CA MET A 75 -1.26 -23.85 -9.66
C MET A 75 -0.62 -24.97 -8.83
N ALA A 76 -1.25 -26.14 -8.72
CA ALA A 76 -0.60 -27.31 -8.12
C ALA A 76 0.59 -27.81 -8.96
N ARG A 77 0.48 -27.79 -10.30
CA ARG A 77 1.61 -28.12 -11.20
C ARG A 77 2.74 -27.10 -11.05
N LEU A 78 2.40 -25.81 -11.03
CA LEU A 78 3.38 -24.76 -10.79
C LEU A 78 4.05 -24.93 -9.42
N ALA A 79 3.29 -25.21 -8.36
CA ALA A 79 3.84 -25.42 -7.02
C ALA A 79 4.80 -26.61 -6.97
N GLN A 80 4.45 -27.73 -7.61
CA GLN A 80 5.34 -28.89 -7.73
C GLN A 80 6.64 -28.53 -8.44
N PHE A 81 6.55 -27.83 -9.57
CA PHE A 81 7.71 -27.39 -10.32
C PHE A 81 8.61 -26.46 -9.49
N LEU A 82 8.03 -25.44 -8.84
CA LEU A 82 8.78 -24.47 -8.02
C LEU A 82 9.46 -25.10 -6.79
N MET A 83 8.96 -26.23 -6.29
CA MET A 83 9.59 -27.00 -5.21
C MET A 83 10.57 -28.08 -5.70
N GLY A 84 10.64 -28.30 -7.02
CA GLY A 84 11.46 -29.33 -7.65
C GLY A 84 12.90 -28.90 -7.92
N ASP A 85 13.55 -29.62 -8.83
CA ASP A 85 14.93 -29.41 -9.28
C ASP A 85 15.03 -28.63 -10.59
N GLY A 86 13.92 -28.07 -11.07
CA GLY A 86 13.87 -27.31 -12.33
C GLY A 86 13.81 -28.17 -13.59
N MET A 87 13.50 -29.45 -13.45
CA MET A 87 13.29 -30.38 -14.57
C MET A 87 11.80 -30.42 -14.98
N ILE A 88 11.55 -30.64 -16.27
CA ILE A 88 10.24 -30.99 -16.82
C ILE A 88 10.43 -32.26 -17.65
N ASP A 89 9.68 -33.32 -17.34
CA ASP A 89 9.77 -34.62 -18.03
C ASP A 89 11.21 -35.16 -18.17
N GLY A 90 12.05 -34.92 -17.16
CA GLY A 90 13.46 -35.34 -17.15
C GLY A 90 14.40 -34.48 -18.00
N VAL A 91 13.92 -33.37 -18.56
CA VAL A 91 14.72 -32.39 -19.31
C VAL A 91 14.96 -31.15 -18.44
N PRO A 92 16.21 -30.62 -18.36
CA PRO A 92 16.48 -29.37 -17.67
C PRO A 92 15.72 -28.21 -18.29
N PHE A 93 14.88 -27.55 -17.49
CA PHE A 93 14.08 -26.40 -17.92
C PHE A 93 14.56 -25.09 -17.26
N ILE A 94 14.77 -25.10 -15.94
CA ILE A 94 15.43 -24.02 -15.19
C ILE A 94 16.56 -24.63 -14.38
N ALA A 95 17.73 -23.99 -14.34
CA ALA A 95 18.82 -24.45 -13.50
C ALA A 95 18.41 -24.46 -12.03
N SER A 96 18.63 -25.59 -11.34
CA SER A 96 18.11 -25.82 -9.99
C SER A 96 18.60 -24.79 -8.96
N ASP A 97 19.80 -24.24 -9.15
CA ASP A 97 20.38 -23.17 -8.33
C ASP A 97 19.63 -21.85 -8.52
N LEU A 98 19.26 -21.49 -9.75
CA LEU A 98 18.42 -20.32 -10.03
C LEU A 98 17.04 -20.46 -9.40
N LEU A 99 16.40 -21.62 -9.53
CA LEU A 99 15.08 -21.86 -8.93
C LEU A 99 15.14 -21.70 -7.40
N ARG A 100 16.20 -22.21 -6.77
CA ARG A 100 16.44 -22.05 -5.32
C ARG A 100 16.71 -20.61 -4.88
N THR A 101 16.98 -19.66 -5.79
CA THR A 101 17.10 -18.25 -5.42
C THR A 101 15.75 -17.55 -5.24
N MET A 102 14.65 -18.14 -5.70
CA MET A 102 13.32 -17.53 -5.55
C MET A 102 12.97 -17.32 -4.08
N GLY A 103 12.50 -16.11 -3.75
CA GLY A 103 12.20 -15.67 -2.39
C GLY A 103 13.40 -15.42 -1.49
N ARG A 104 14.64 -15.62 -1.97
CA ARG A 104 15.88 -15.38 -1.22
C ARG A 104 16.56 -14.10 -1.71
N GLN A 105 16.38 -13.01 -0.98
CA GLN A 105 17.03 -11.73 -1.26
C GLN A 105 18.52 -11.75 -0.95
N THR A 106 19.34 -11.11 -1.80
CA THR A 106 20.79 -10.96 -1.59
C THR A 106 21.28 -9.53 -1.81
N GLY A 107 20.53 -8.69 -2.53
CA GLY A 107 20.97 -7.36 -2.97
C GLY A 107 20.55 -6.18 -2.09
N THR A 108 19.68 -6.37 -1.09
CA THR A 108 19.16 -5.27 -0.26
C THR A 108 20.07 -4.97 0.94
N ALA A 109 20.00 -3.75 1.49
CA ALA A 109 20.72 -3.42 2.73
C ALA A 109 20.28 -4.33 3.89
N ALA A 110 18.98 -4.60 3.99
CA ALA A 110 18.42 -5.52 4.98
C ALA A 110 18.96 -6.96 4.83
N ALA A 111 19.06 -7.47 3.61
CA ALA A 111 19.64 -8.79 3.35
C ALA A 111 21.13 -8.84 3.75
N ARG A 112 21.90 -7.80 3.40
CA ARG A 112 23.32 -7.68 3.79
C ARG A 112 23.51 -7.57 5.30
N ALA A 113 22.55 -6.98 6.01
CA ALA A 113 22.51 -6.92 7.46
C ALA A 113 22.00 -8.23 8.11
N GLY A 114 21.75 -9.28 7.33
CA GLY A 114 21.41 -10.62 7.82
C GLY A 114 19.91 -10.87 7.99
N LEU A 115 19.02 -9.99 7.50
CA LEU A 115 17.59 -10.25 7.54
C LEU A 115 17.21 -11.35 6.54
N PRO A 116 16.73 -12.52 7.00
CA PRO A 116 16.41 -13.64 6.11
C PRO A 116 15.10 -13.43 5.36
N ILE A 117 14.22 -12.55 5.84
CA ILE A 117 12.91 -12.31 5.21
C ILE A 117 12.95 -11.13 4.23
N GLY A 118 12.30 -11.30 3.09
CA GLY A 118 12.07 -10.25 2.10
C GLY A 118 11.49 -10.80 0.81
N TYR A 119 11.24 -9.91 -0.15
CA TYR A 119 10.72 -10.27 -1.46
C TYR A 119 11.85 -10.38 -2.50
N ALA A 120 11.90 -11.48 -3.24
CA ALA A 120 12.85 -11.66 -4.32
C ALA A 120 12.30 -12.63 -5.38
N LEU A 121 12.47 -12.28 -6.65
CA LEU A 121 12.18 -13.16 -7.79
C LEU A 121 10.81 -13.85 -7.72
N GLY A 122 9.75 -13.09 -7.40
CA GLY A 122 8.37 -13.57 -7.45
C GLY A 122 7.87 -14.30 -6.19
N LEU A 123 8.67 -14.43 -5.13
CA LEU A 123 8.25 -15.00 -3.85
C LEU A 123 8.77 -14.14 -2.68
N GLN A 124 8.18 -14.30 -1.51
CA GLN A 124 8.68 -13.75 -0.24
C GLN A 124 8.75 -14.84 0.83
N ILE A 125 9.79 -14.80 1.66
CA ILE A 125 9.80 -15.62 2.88
C ILE A 125 8.78 -15.06 3.87
N ARG A 126 7.82 -15.89 4.27
CA ARG A 126 6.73 -15.55 5.18
C ARG A 126 6.78 -16.45 6.40
N ASP A 127 6.96 -15.83 7.55
CA ASP A 127 6.96 -16.47 8.88
C ASP A 127 5.64 -16.17 9.58
N ARG A 128 4.71 -17.13 9.58
CA ARG A 128 3.36 -16.99 10.13
C ARG A 128 2.87 -18.34 10.66
N HIS A 129 2.05 -18.28 11.71
CA HIS A 129 1.41 -19.46 12.31
C HIS A 129 2.40 -20.57 12.71
N GLY A 130 3.59 -20.18 13.17
CA GLY A 130 4.63 -21.11 13.61
C GLY A 130 5.36 -21.84 12.48
N VAL A 131 5.18 -21.45 11.22
CA VAL A 131 5.88 -22.03 10.07
C VAL A 131 6.49 -20.95 9.18
N VAL A 132 7.53 -21.32 8.44
CA VAL A 132 8.23 -20.44 7.50
C VAL A 132 8.11 -21.05 6.10
N GLY A 133 7.58 -20.29 5.16
CA GLY A 133 7.40 -20.73 3.77
C GLY A 133 7.72 -19.63 2.76
N LEU A 134 7.79 -20.01 1.49
CA LEU A 134 7.92 -19.09 0.36
C LEU A 134 6.53 -18.81 -0.18
N CYS A 135 6.06 -17.56 -0.09
CA CYS A 135 4.69 -17.22 -0.45
C CYS A 135 4.63 -16.11 -1.49
N HIS A 136 3.49 -16.00 -2.15
CA HIS A 136 3.11 -14.84 -2.95
C HIS A 136 1.61 -14.59 -2.79
N SER A 137 1.25 -13.39 -2.37
CA SER A 137 -0.13 -12.92 -2.35
C SER A 137 -0.42 -12.07 -3.57
N GLY A 138 -1.61 -12.17 -4.12
CA GLY A 138 -2.08 -11.29 -5.19
C GLY A 138 -3.49 -10.81 -4.90
N ASN A 139 -3.80 -9.59 -5.31
CA ASN A 139 -5.16 -9.08 -5.34
C ASN A 139 -5.34 -8.17 -6.55
N ILE A 140 -6.50 -8.28 -7.16
CA ILE A 140 -7.01 -7.40 -8.22
C ILE A 140 -8.48 -7.13 -7.90
N VAL A 141 -9.11 -6.21 -8.64
CA VAL A 141 -10.53 -5.88 -8.41
C VAL A 141 -11.39 -7.14 -8.48
N GLY A 142 -12.05 -7.47 -7.37
CA GLY A 142 -12.96 -8.61 -7.25
C GLY A 142 -12.29 -9.97 -7.00
N TYR A 143 -10.96 -10.05 -6.84
CA TYR A 143 -10.26 -11.32 -6.62
C TYR A 143 -9.05 -11.18 -5.70
N ARG A 144 -8.79 -12.23 -4.92
CA ARG A 144 -7.59 -12.35 -4.09
C ARG A 144 -7.05 -13.78 -4.15
N ALA A 145 -5.73 -13.93 -4.16
CA ALA A 145 -5.07 -15.22 -4.15
C ALA A 145 -3.87 -15.27 -3.20
N MET A 146 -3.54 -16.49 -2.77
CA MET A 146 -2.33 -16.79 -2.00
C MET A 146 -1.75 -18.12 -2.49
N LEU A 147 -0.45 -18.10 -2.81
CA LEU A 147 0.37 -19.29 -2.98
C LEU A 147 1.38 -19.33 -1.83
N CYS A 148 1.54 -20.48 -1.20
CA CYS A 148 2.64 -20.74 -0.26
C CYS A 148 3.25 -22.12 -0.50
N LEU A 149 4.59 -22.15 -0.55
CA LEU A 149 5.42 -23.31 -0.82
C LEU A 149 6.27 -23.63 0.42
N TYR A 150 6.39 -24.92 0.72
CA TYR A 150 7.20 -25.48 1.80
C TYR A 150 8.10 -26.58 1.20
N PRO A 151 9.18 -26.21 0.46
CA PRO A 151 9.96 -27.15 -0.34
C PRO A 151 10.55 -28.29 0.49
N ASP A 152 11.09 -27.99 1.67
CA ASP A 152 11.70 -28.99 2.57
C ASP A 152 10.70 -30.05 3.04
N GLN A 153 9.41 -29.73 3.05
CA GLN A 153 8.33 -30.63 3.43
C GLN A 153 7.59 -31.23 2.22
N GLY A 154 7.91 -30.81 1.00
CA GLY A 154 7.19 -31.21 -0.22
C GLY A 154 5.70 -30.84 -0.18
N LYS A 155 5.35 -29.73 0.46
CA LYS A 155 3.96 -29.30 0.68
C LYS A 155 3.74 -27.88 0.17
N ALA A 156 2.54 -27.61 -0.31
CA ALA A 156 2.13 -26.29 -0.74
C ALA A 156 0.61 -26.13 -0.58
N PHE A 157 0.16 -24.88 -0.56
CA PHE A 157 -1.25 -24.57 -0.83
C PHE A 157 -1.35 -23.42 -1.81
N PHE A 158 -2.41 -23.45 -2.61
CA PHE A 158 -2.88 -22.32 -3.40
C PHE A 158 -4.36 -22.12 -3.08
N ILE A 159 -4.75 -20.86 -2.89
CA ILE A 159 -6.15 -20.48 -2.76
C ILE A 159 -6.42 -19.23 -3.57
N SER A 160 -7.57 -19.21 -4.23
CA SER A 160 -8.13 -18.05 -4.91
C SER A 160 -9.55 -17.83 -4.40
N VAL A 161 -9.85 -16.58 -4.04
CA VAL A 161 -11.14 -16.12 -3.55
C VAL A 161 -11.64 -15.08 -4.54
N ASN A 162 -12.86 -15.24 -5.02
CA ASN A 162 -13.49 -14.35 -5.99
C ASN A 162 -14.18 -13.14 -5.33
N ALA A 163 -13.51 -12.59 -4.32
CA ALA A 163 -13.82 -11.33 -3.65
C ALA A 163 -12.54 -10.79 -2.98
N ASP A 164 -12.31 -9.48 -3.06
CA ASP A 164 -11.31 -8.78 -2.23
C ASP A 164 -12.06 -7.96 -1.17
N SER A 165 -12.56 -8.66 -0.16
CA SER A 165 -13.46 -8.12 0.86
C SER A 165 -12.70 -7.48 2.02
N GLU A 166 -13.12 -6.28 2.41
CA GLU A 166 -12.50 -5.56 3.54
C GLU A 166 -12.79 -6.21 4.90
N THR A 167 -13.90 -6.97 4.99
CA THR A 167 -14.34 -7.63 6.23
C THR A 167 -13.81 -9.07 6.37
N ALA A 168 -13.21 -9.62 5.32
CA ALA A 168 -12.72 -10.99 5.33
C ALA A 168 -11.39 -11.12 6.10
N SER A 169 -11.31 -12.14 6.97
CA SER A 169 -10.06 -12.50 7.65
C SER A 169 -9.25 -13.50 6.82
N TYR A 170 -8.55 -13.01 5.80
CA TYR A 170 -7.61 -13.82 5.01
C TYR A 170 -6.51 -14.52 5.84
N PRO A 171 -5.94 -13.90 6.91
CA PRO A 171 -5.00 -14.61 7.78
C PRO A 171 -5.60 -15.83 8.48
N ALA A 172 -6.92 -15.83 8.77
CA ALA A 172 -7.57 -17.00 9.34
C ALA A 172 -7.70 -18.14 8.32
N LEU A 173 -7.95 -17.81 7.06
CA LEU A 173 -7.98 -18.76 5.95
C LEU A 173 -6.59 -19.40 5.73
N ASP A 174 -5.54 -18.57 5.70
CA ASP A 174 -4.14 -19.03 5.66
C ASP A 174 -3.84 -20.00 6.82
N ALA A 175 -4.28 -19.66 8.04
CA ALA A 175 -4.06 -20.49 9.23
C ALA A 175 -4.75 -21.87 9.15
N ILE A 176 -5.94 -21.94 8.55
CA ILE A 176 -6.66 -23.20 8.34
C ILE A 176 -5.89 -24.09 7.35
N LEU A 177 -5.44 -23.50 6.23
CA LEU A 177 -4.69 -24.24 5.20
C LEU A 177 -3.33 -24.72 5.73
N ILE A 178 -2.60 -23.87 6.47
CA ILE A 178 -1.34 -24.25 7.12
C ILE A 178 -1.54 -25.40 8.10
N ARG A 179 -2.61 -25.35 8.91
CA ARG A 179 -2.95 -26.43 9.84
C ARG A 179 -3.26 -27.73 9.10
N ALA A 180 -4.02 -27.66 8.00
CA ALA A 180 -4.35 -28.82 7.17
C ALA A 180 -3.09 -29.48 6.58
N LEU A 181 -2.06 -28.69 6.24
CA LEU A 181 -0.79 -29.23 5.77
C LEU A 181 -0.01 -30.01 6.84
N SER A 182 -0.32 -29.85 8.14
CA SER A 182 0.40 -30.53 9.24
C SER A 182 1.91 -30.37 9.11
N LEU A 183 2.36 -29.12 8.98
CA LEU A 183 3.77 -28.76 8.89
C LEU A 183 4.43 -28.83 10.28
N PRO A 184 5.70 -29.23 10.37
CA PRO A 184 6.44 -29.17 11.63
C PRO A 184 6.60 -27.70 12.06
N PRO A 185 6.28 -27.35 13.31
CA PRO A 185 6.43 -25.98 13.78
C PRO A 185 7.91 -25.62 13.88
N VAL A 186 8.24 -24.38 13.54
CA VAL A 186 9.57 -23.79 13.69
C VAL A 186 9.71 -23.24 15.10
N THR A 187 10.75 -23.68 15.81
CA THR A 187 11.07 -23.14 17.14
C THR A 187 11.49 -21.68 17.02
N PRO A 188 10.87 -20.76 17.78
CA PRO A 188 11.27 -19.36 17.75
C PRO A 188 12.73 -19.18 18.17
N LEU A 189 13.46 -18.34 17.43
CA LEU A 189 14.82 -17.96 17.78
C LEU A 189 14.85 -17.33 19.18
N PRO A 190 15.83 -17.72 20.03
CA PRO A 190 15.95 -17.20 21.37
C PRO A 190 16.30 -15.72 21.34
N THR A 191 15.77 -14.98 22.31
CA THR A 191 16.07 -13.56 22.50
C THR A 191 17.49 -13.39 23.04
N ALA A 192 18.19 -12.37 22.56
CA ALA A 192 19.50 -11.95 23.06
C ALA A 192 19.38 -10.63 23.84
N ALA A 193 20.38 -10.29 24.66
CA ALA A 193 20.41 -8.95 25.27
C ALA A 193 20.76 -7.89 24.20
N ASP A 194 20.05 -6.76 24.22
CA ASP A 194 20.41 -5.56 23.44
C ASP A 194 20.55 -4.36 24.39
N PRO A 195 21.74 -4.13 24.97
CA PRO A 195 21.98 -3.02 25.88
C PRO A 195 21.88 -1.66 25.17
N GLU A 196 22.05 -1.61 23.85
CA GLU A 196 22.04 -0.38 23.07
C GLU A 196 20.68 -0.08 22.44
N ARG A 197 19.62 -0.86 22.74
CA ARG A 197 18.28 -0.72 22.14
C ARG A 197 17.72 0.70 22.12
N ALA A 198 18.12 1.53 23.08
CA ALA A 198 17.74 2.94 23.16
C ALA A 198 18.15 3.75 21.92
N LYS A 199 19.23 3.35 21.23
CA LYS A 199 19.69 4.02 19.99
C LYS A 199 18.69 3.91 18.84
N TRP A 200 17.86 2.87 18.85
CA TRP A 200 16.83 2.61 17.85
C TRP A 200 15.54 3.42 18.09
N GLN A 201 15.40 4.07 19.25
CA GLN A 201 14.24 4.90 19.55
C GLN A 201 14.12 6.05 18.56
N GLY A 202 12.89 6.33 18.10
CA GLY A 202 12.64 7.43 17.19
C GLY A 202 11.33 7.33 16.43
N ILE A 203 11.17 8.27 15.51
CA ILE A 203 10.03 8.38 14.60
C ILE A 203 10.54 7.98 13.21
N TYR A 204 9.88 7.03 12.56
CA TYR A 204 10.33 6.45 11.30
C TYR A 204 9.26 6.57 10.22
N THR A 205 9.63 7.06 9.04
CA THR A 205 8.72 7.18 7.89
C THR A 205 9.08 6.17 6.81
N PRO A 206 8.11 5.67 6.02
CA PRO A 206 8.39 4.75 4.92
C PRO A 206 9.41 5.33 3.92
N LEU A 207 10.38 4.51 3.51
CA LEU A 207 11.32 4.81 2.43
C LEU A 207 11.73 3.51 1.69
N PRO A 208 11.59 3.43 0.36
CA PRO A 208 10.90 4.39 -0.49
C PRO A 208 9.40 4.44 -0.17
N ASN A 209 8.74 5.53 -0.55
CA ASN A 209 7.27 5.55 -0.58
C ASN A 209 6.81 4.74 -1.79
N ARG A 210 5.81 3.87 -1.59
CA ARG A 210 5.28 3.04 -2.67
C ARG A 210 4.65 3.88 -3.78
N PHE A 211 4.07 5.01 -3.40
CA PHE A 211 3.45 5.98 -4.28
C PHE A 211 3.96 7.37 -3.92
N ASP A 212 4.86 7.93 -4.73
CA ASP A 212 5.50 9.21 -4.42
C ASP A 212 4.49 10.35 -4.20
N GLN A 213 3.36 10.33 -4.91
CA GLN A 213 2.27 11.30 -4.72
C GLN A 213 1.67 11.29 -3.31
N PHE A 214 1.77 10.18 -2.58
CA PHE A 214 1.26 10.05 -1.21
C PHE A 214 2.35 10.26 -0.15
N ALA A 215 3.61 10.54 -0.54
CA ALA A 215 4.73 10.65 0.39
C ALA A 215 4.51 11.64 1.55
N TYR A 216 3.82 12.76 1.31
CA TYR A 216 3.46 13.72 2.36
C TYR A 216 2.48 13.11 3.38
N LEU A 217 1.43 12.45 2.92
CA LEU A 217 0.41 11.84 3.78
C LEU A 217 0.97 10.61 4.50
N ASP A 218 1.76 9.79 3.82
CA ASP A 218 2.43 8.62 4.38
C ASP A 218 3.46 9.05 5.45
N GLY A 219 4.20 10.13 5.20
CA GLY A 219 5.12 10.72 6.16
C GLY A 219 4.47 11.21 7.47
N LEU A 220 3.14 11.37 7.49
CA LEU A 220 2.39 11.74 8.69
C LEU A 220 1.65 10.55 9.30
N THR A 221 1.03 9.72 8.47
CA THR A 221 0.05 8.71 8.90
C THR A 221 0.59 7.27 8.88
N ALA A 222 1.54 6.98 7.99
CA ALA A 222 2.22 5.67 7.90
C ALA A 222 3.54 5.63 8.70
N THR A 223 3.71 6.59 9.61
CA THR A 223 4.87 6.69 10.51
C THR A 223 4.83 5.61 11.58
N VAL A 224 5.99 5.04 11.90
CA VAL A 224 6.19 4.10 13.00
C VAL A 224 6.98 4.78 14.10
N MET A 225 6.40 4.85 15.29
CA MET A 225 7.10 5.26 16.51
C MET A 225 7.73 4.02 17.14
N VAL A 226 9.04 4.07 17.34
CA VAL A 226 9.83 3.00 17.96
C VAL A 226 10.22 3.46 19.36
N MET A 227 9.83 2.69 20.37
CA MET A 227 10.15 2.95 21.77
C MET A 227 10.98 1.81 22.34
N ALA A 228 12.06 2.13 23.05
CA ALA A 228 12.82 1.13 23.79
C ALA A 228 12.08 0.74 25.08
N VAL A 229 11.93 -0.56 25.30
CA VAL A 229 11.26 -1.16 26.47
C VAL A 229 12.17 -2.24 27.09
N PRO A 230 11.93 -2.70 28.34
CA PRO A 230 12.82 -3.65 29.01
C PRO A 230 13.09 -4.94 28.24
N ASP A 231 12.12 -5.43 27.47
CA ASP A 231 12.19 -6.70 26.74
C ASP A 231 12.60 -6.54 25.26
N GLY A 232 12.75 -5.31 24.76
CA GLY A 232 13.04 -5.06 23.35
C GLY A 232 12.58 -3.68 22.84
N LEU A 233 11.91 -3.66 21.69
CA LEU A 233 11.35 -2.45 21.08
C LEU A 233 9.83 -2.58 20.88
N LEU A 234 9.10 -1.53 21.23
CA LEU A 234 7.67 -1.40 20.92
C LEU A 234 7.49 -0.51 19.70
N LEU A 235 6.89 -1.07 18.65
CA LEU A 235 6.52 -0.34 17.43
C LEU A 235 5.04 0.01 17.50
N THR A 236 4.73 1.30 17.44
CA THR A 236 3.36 1.81 17.39
C THR A 236 3.16 2.64 16.12
N ASN A 237 1.96 2.57 15.54
CA ASN A 237 1.57 3.43 14.42
C ASN A 237 0.05 3.67 14.44
N MET A 238 -0.43 4.59 13.59
CA MET A 238 -1.86 4.93 13.56
C MET A 238 -2.72 3.89 12.84
N GLN A 239 -2.09 3.05 12.00
CA GLN A 239 -2.79 2.20 11.02
C GLN A 239 -2.81 0.71 11.38
N ARG A 240 -1.97 0.26 12.30
CA ARG A 240 -1.83 -1.16 12.66
C ARG A 240 -1.74 -1.31 14.19
N PRO A 241 -2.07 -2.50 14.72
CA PRO A 241 -1.84 -2.80 16.12
C PRO A 241 -0.36 -2.68 16.50
N ASP A 242 -0.12 -2.37 17.76
CA ASP A 242 1.22 -2.32 18.35
C ASP A 242 1.93 -3.67 18.21
N ARG A 243 3.25 -3.61 17.97
CA ARG A 243 4.09 -4.79 17.75
C ARG A 243 5.30 -4.75 18.67
N MET A 244 5.48 -5.80 19.46
CA MET A 244 6.68 -6.02 20.25
C MET A 244 7.75 -6.72 19.41
N LEU A 245 8.96 -6.17 19.42
CA LEU A 245 10.16 -6.72 18.78
C LEU A 245 11.15 -7.16 19.84
N LEU A 246 11.49 -8.45 19.82
CA LEU A 246 12.44 -9.07 20.71
C LEU A 246 13.83 -9.10 20.05
N PRO A 247 14.88 -8.63 20.71
CA PRO A 247 16.23 -8.57 20.15
C PRO A 247 16.82 -9.96 19.87
N LEU A 248 17.53 -10.10 18.75
CA LEU A 248 18.31 -11.29 18.38
C LEU A 248 19.82 -11.00 18.32
N GLY A 249 20.23 -9.74 18.49
CA GLY A 249 21.62 -9.26 18.34
C GLY A 249 21.91 -8.72 16.95
N ASN A 250 23.00 -7.96 16.80
CA ASN A 250 23.45 -7.38 15.53
C ASN A 250 22.37 -6.55 14.78
N GLY A 251 21.51 -5.84 15.52
CA GLY A 251 20.41 -5.06 14.96
C GLY A 251 19.22 -5.90 14.46
N LEU A 252 19.26 -7.22 14.56
CA LEU A 252 18.16 -8.11 14.21
C LEU A 252 17.15 -8.21 15.36
N PHE A 253 15.88 -8.23 15.00
CA PHE A 253 14.77 -8.42 15.92
C PHE A 253 13.76 -9.41 15.36
N ARG A 254 13.11 -10.14 16.27
CA ARG A 254 11.97 -11.01 16.00
C ARG A 254 10.73 -10.38 16.58
N GLN A 255 9.72 -10.12 15.76
CA GLN A 255 8.40 -9.75 16.26
C GLN A 255 7.84 -10.92 17.10
N GLN A 256 7.16 -10.61 18.21
CA GLN A 256 6.78 -11.60 19.23
C GLN A 256 6.03 -12.84 18.68
N ASP A 257 5.20 -12.67 17.66
CA ASP A 257 4.42 -13.72 16.98
C ASP A 257 5.11 -14.33 15.75
N ARG A 258 6.43 -14.16 15.64
CA ARG A 258 7.31 -14.71 14.58
C ARG A 258 8.28 -15.72 15.18
N THR A 259 8.86 -16.56 14.33
CA THR A 259 9.82 -17.59 14.69
C THR A 259 11.25 -17.20 14.33
N ILE A 260 11.48 -16.47 13.23
CA ILE A 260 12.81 -16.04 12.77
C ILE A 260 12.95 -14.50 12.83
N ALA A 261 14.15 -14.00 12.51
CA ALA A 261 14.38 -12.56 12.41
C ALA A 261 13.40 -11.94 11.39
N SER A 262 12.63 -10.95 11.85
CA SER A 262 11.58 -10.31 11.05
C SER A 262 11.81 -8.82 10.86
N HIS A 263 12.72 -8.22 11.61
CA HIS A 263 13.12 -6.83 11.43
C HIS A 263 14.63 -6.72 11.58
N VAL A 264 15.21 -5.74 10.88
CA VAL A 264 16.60 -5.34 11.07
C VAL A 264 16.68 -3.83 11.17
N PHE A 265 17.37 -3.34 12.20
CA PHE A 265 17.74 -1.95 12.35
C PHE A 265 19.19 -1.78 11.90
N MET A 266 19.43 -0.71 11.13
CA MET A 266 20.69 -0.43 10.48
C MET A 266 21.04 1.03 10.72
N GLU A 267 22.33 1.31 10.80
CA GLU A 267 22.87 2.66 10.83
C GLU A 267 23.89 2.78 9.69
N ASP A 268 23.62 3.69 8.76
CA ASP A 268 24.44 3.98 7.60
C ASP A 268 24.75 5.48 7.51
N ALA A 269 25.39 5.92 6.43
CA ALA A 269 25.73 7.32 6.23
C ALA A 269 24.50 8.25 6.14
N ASP A 270 23.33 7.71 5.76
CA ASP A 270 22.06 8.43 5.64
C ASP A 270 21.25 8.42 6.95
N GLY A 271 21.78 7.75 7.99
CA GLY A 271 21.27 7.74 9.35
C GLY A 271 20.76 6.36 9.78
N VAL A 272 19.78 6.36 10.69
CA VAL A 272 19.20 5.12 11.22
C VAL A 272 17.96 4.75 10.41
N SER A 273 17.88 3.51 10.00
CA SER A 273 16.75 2.93 9.29
C SER A 273 16.39 1.56 9.87
N PHE A 274 15.19 1.07 9.55
CA PHE A 274 14.87 -0.33 9.76
C PHE A 274 14.08 -0.90 8.60
N SER A 275 14.12 -2.22 8.43
CA SER A 275 13.34 -2.93 7.43
C SER A 275 12.61 -4.12 8.05
N ASP A 276 11.39 -4.38 7.59
CA ASP A 276 10.64 -5.61 7.88
C ASP A 276 10.72 -6.65 6.74
N GLY A 277 11.63 -6.42 5.77
CA GLY A 277 11.82 -7.24 4.59
C GLY A 277 10.90 -6.89 3.42
N GLY A 278 9.74 -6.29 3.68
CA GLY A 278 8.82 -5.81 2.64
C GLY A 278 8.88 -4.29 2.44
N GLN A 279 9.02 -3.54 3.54
CA GLN A 279 9.12 -2.08 3.57
C GLN A 279 10.32 -1.69 4.42
N SER A 280 11.05 -0.67 3.98
CA SER A 280 12.06 -0.01 4.81
C SER A 280 11.55 1.34 5.30
N TYR A 281 12.11 1.80 6.41
CA TYR A 281 11.72 3.03 7.07
C TYR A 281 12.97 3.79 7.50
N GLN A 282 12.96 5.10 7.34
CA GLN A 282 14.06 5.97 7.75
C GLN A 282 13.66 6.81 8.96
N ARG A 283 14.58 6.96 9.93
CA ARG A 283 14.37 7.81 11.10
C ARG A 283 14.30 9.28 10.66
N VAL A 284 13.26 9.97 11.07
CA VAL A 284 13.08 11.40 10.85
C VAL A 284 13.20 12.19 12.16
N PRO A 285 13.71 13.43 12.11
CA PRO A 285 13.70 14.30 13.28
C PRO A 285 12.29 14.57 13.78
N ALA A 286 12.07 14.47 15.10
CA ALA A 286 10.75 14.63 15.69
C ALA A 286 10.10 16.00 15.39
N TRP A 287 10.91 17.07 15.32
CA TRP A 287 10.40 18.40 14.98
C TRP A 287 9.76 18.44 13.59
N ARG A 288 10.32 17.71 12.60
CA ARG A 288 9.77 17.68 11.23
C ARG A 288 8.41 16.98 11.21
N PHE A 289 8.28 15.88 11.94
CA PHE A 289 7.01 15.17 12.09
C PHE A 289 5.94 16.05 12.76
N TRP A 290 6.26 16.65 13.90
CA TRP A 290 5.31 17.48 14.64
C TRP A 290 4.97 18.79 13.93
N LEU A 291 5.91 19.40 13.19
CA LEU A 291 5.59 20.56 12.33
C LEU A 291 4.59 20.20 11.24
N GLY A 292 4.68 18.99 10.66
CA GLY A 292 3.70 18.51 9.69
C GLY A 292 2.30 18.38 10.29
N TRP A 293 2.18 17.77 11.48
CA TRP A 293 0.90 17.71 12.21
C TRP A 293 0.39 19.08 12.66
N LEU A 294 1.28 19.99 13.06
CA LEU A 294 0.92 21.37 13.40
C LEU A 294 0.36 22.10 12.17
N SER A 295 0.96 21.92 10.99
CA SER A 295 0.45 22.49 9.74
C SER A 295 -0.95 21.96 9.39
N VAL A 296 -1.15 20.63 9.47
CA VAL A 296 -2.47 20.02 9.26
C VAL A 296 -3.48 20.54 10.27
N GLY A 297 -3.14 20.56 11.57
CA GLY A 297 -4.01 21.05 12.63
C GLY A 297 -4.39 22.52 12.45
N ALA A 298 -3.42 23.39 12.14
CA ALA A 298 -3.68 24.80 11.87
C ALA A 298 -4.58 24.98 10.65
N GLY A 299 -4.33 24.25 9.55
CA GLY A 299 -5.14 24.28 8.35
C GLY A 299 -6.59 23.82 8.59
N LEU A 300 -6.79 22.70 9.29
CA LEU A 300 -8.11 22.17 9.61
C LEU A 300 -8.89 23.10 10.55
N LEU A 301 -8.24 23.66 11.57
CA LEU A 301 -8.86 24.65 12.46
C LEU A 301 -9.25 25.92 11.69
N GLY A 302 -8.40 26.37 10.77
CA GLY A 302 -8.69 27.49 9.88
C GLY A 302 -9.90 27.24 8.98
N LEU A 303 -9.94 26.08 8.31
CA LEU A 303 -11.07 25.66 7.48
C LEU A 303 -12.37 25.55 8.29
N GLY A 304 -12.30 24.92 9.46
CA GLY A 304 -13.44 24.77 10.37
C GLY A 304 -13.98 26.12 10.83
N TRP A 305 -13.11 27.05 11.22
CA TRP A 305 -13.51 28.42 11.60
C TRP A 305 -14.22 29.12 10.44
N LEU A 306 -13.60 29.14 9.25
CA LEU A 306 -14.14 29.81 8.07
C LEU A 306 -15.48 29.22 7.63
N LEU A 307 -15.66 27.91 7.75
CA LEU A 307 -16.91 27.22 7.47
C LEU A 307 -18.00 27.60 8.49
N LEU A 308 -17.72 27.43 9.78
CA LEU A 308 -18.72 27.66 10.84
C LEU A 308 -19.16 29.13 10.91
N ILE A 309 -18.20 30.06 10.93
CA ILE A 309 -18.49 31.50 10.95
C ILE A 309 -19.09 31.94 9.61
N GLY A 310 -18.63 31.38 8.49
CA GLY A 310 -19.20 31.64 7.18
C GLY A 310 -20.68 31.25 7.11
N LEU A 311 -21.05 30.05 7.56
CA LEU A 311 -22.44 29.58 7.65
C LEU A 311 -23.26 30.48 8.58
N TRP A 312 -22.74 30.84 9.75
CA TRP A 312 -23.41 31.78 10.65
C TRP A 312 -23.67 33.14 9.99
N ARG A 313 -22.72 33.69 9.20
CA ARG A 313 -22.90 34.95 8.45
C ARG A 313 -23.91 34.87 7.31
N LEU A 314 -24.12 33.69 6.74
CA LEU A 314 -25.15 33.51 5.71
C LEU A 314 -26.55 33.67 6.31
N VAL A 315 -26.76 33.17 7.53
CA VAL A 315 -28.09 33.12 8.17
C VAL A 315 -28.36 34.31 9.09
N LEU A 316 -27.46 34.56 10.05
CA LEU A 316 -27.73 35.44 11.20
C LEU A 316 -26.67 36.55 11.41
N GLY A 317 -25.47 36.37 10.87
CA GLY A 317 -24.33 37.24 11.15
C GLY A 317 -24.15 38.42 10.17
N PRO A 318 -23.28 39.39 10.52
CA PRO A 318 -22.93 40.50 9.64
C PRO A 318 -22.14 40.00 8.43
N ARG A 319 -22.55 40.42 7.23
CA ARG A 319 -21.92 40.01 5.98
C ARG A 319 -20.70 40.88 5.64
N SER A 320 -19.65 40.25 5.14
CA SER A 320 -18.48 40.91 4.55
C SER A 320 -18.22 40.34 3.18
N LEU A 321 -17.75 41.16 2.24
CA LEU A 321 -17.45 40.66 0.90
C LEU A 321 -16.36 39.57 0.96
N GLY A 322 -15.30 39.76 1.75
CA GLY A 322 -14.25 38.76 1.93
C GLY A 322 -14.77 37.46 2.56
N GLY A 323 -15.60 37.56 3.58
CA GLY A 323 -16.22 36.42 4.26
C GLY A 323 -17.22 35.66 3.38
N MET A 324 -17.94 36.36 2.50
CA MET A 324 -18.80 35.74 1.49
C MET A 324 -17.97 34.99 0.44
N VAL A 325 -16.84 35.56 -0.01
CA VAL A 325 -15.91 34.86 -0.93
C VAL A 325 -15.38 33.56 -0.32
N SER A 326 -14.93 33.59 0.94
CA SER A 326 -14.39 32.39 1.59
C SER A 326 -15.45 31.30 1.77
N ILE A 327 -16.65 31.65 2.24
CA ILE A 327 -17.70 30.63 2.44
C ILE A 327 -18.20 30.09 1.10
N SER A 328 -18.32 30.92 0.06
CA SER A 328 -18.67 30.45 -1.28
C SER A 328 -17.63 29.47 -1.83
N ALA A 329 -16.34 29.73 -1.64
CA ALA A 329 -15.28 28.81 -2.06
C ALA A 329 -15.31 27.48 -1.29
N LEU A 330 -15.59 27.52 0.02
CA LEU A 330 -15.72 26.30 0.83
C LEU A 330 -16.95 25.48 0.45
N LEU A 331 -18.10 26.13 0.22
CA LEU A 331 -19.30 25.45 -0.26
C LEU A 331 -19.11 24.89 -1.68
N ALA A 332 -18.31 25.55 -2.52
CA ALA A 332 -17.98 25.06 -3.85
C ALA A 332 -17.23 23.72 -3.84
N LEU A 333 -16.52 23.39 -2.75
CA LEU A 333 -15.87 22.07 -2.59
C LEU A 333 -16.89 20.91 -2.59
N MET A 334 -18.17 21.18 -2.35
CA MET A 334 -19.23 20.17 -2.40
C MET A 334 -19.83 19.98 -3.81
N LEU A 335 -19.55 20.87 -4.76
CA LEU A 335 -20.06 20.78 -6.13
C LEU A 335 -19.64 19.51 -6.89
N PRO A 336 -18.41 18.96 -6.71
CA PRO A 336 -18.02 17.70 -7.32
C PRO A 336 -18.78 16.48 -6.79
N ALA A 337 -19.26 16.53 -5.54
CA ALA A 337 -19.82 15.37 -4.83
C ALA A 337 -20.91 14.61 -5.61
N PRO A 338 -21.96 15.25 -6.18
CA PRO A 338 -22.97 14.51 -6.92
C PRO A 338 -22.43 13.77 -8.16
N PHE A 339 -21.46 14.36 -8.84
CA PHE A 339 -20.82 13.74 -10.01
C PHE A 339 -19.88 12.60 -9.61
N LEU A 340 -19.21 12.73 -8.47
CA LEU A 340 -18.29 11.70 -7.96
C LEU A 340 -19.01 10.51 -7.32
N ILE A 341 -20.12 10.75 -6.62
CA ILE A 341 -20.85 9.72 -5.86
C ILE A 341 -21.89 9.01 -6.72
N TRP A 342 -22.69 9.76 -7.49
CA TRP A 342 -23.77 9.19 -8.30
C TRP A 342 -23.52 9.24 -9.81
N GLY A 343 -22.61 10.11 -10.25
CA GLY A 343 -22.38 10.41 -11.67
C GLY A 343 -21.26 9.63 -12.35
N GLN A 344 -20.48 8.83 -11.61
CA GLN A 344 -19.36 8.06 -12.17
C GLN A 344 -19.25 6.68 -11.55
N SER A 345 -18.78 5.71 -12.35
CA SER A 345 -18.40 4.40 -11.85
C SER A 345 -17.12 4.49 -11.03
N PHE A 346 -16.96 3.62 -10.03
CA PHE A 346 -15.69 3.42 -9.34
C PHE A 346 -14.54 3.11 -10.31
N LEU A 347 -14.84 2.43 -11.43
CA LEU A 347 -13.84 2.10 -12.46
C LEU A 347 -13.31 3.32 -13.21
N ALA A 348 -13.99 4.47 -13.14
CA ALA A 348 -13.54 5.73 -13.73
C ALA A 348 -12.67 6.56 -12.76
N LEU A 349 -12.35 6.03 -11.56
CA LEU A 349 -11.33 6.61 -10.69
C LEU A 349 -9.97 6.50 -11.38
N GLY A 350 -9.39 7.64 -11.74
CA GLY A 350 -8.21 7.67 -12.62
C GLY A 350 -8.44 8.47 -13.90
N ASP A 351 -9.70 8.66 -14.30
CA ASP A 351 -10.07 9.33 -15.55
C ASP A 351 -10.46 10.79 -15.34
N ALA A 352 -10.30 11.60 -16.41
CA ALA A 352 -10.78 12.98 -16.46
C ALA A 352 -12.30 13.05 -16.69
N THR A 353 -13.06 12.75 -15.65
CA THR A 353 -14.52 12.91 -15.57
C THR A 353 -14.95 14.34 -15.24
N VAL A 354 -16.23 14.68 -15.41
CA VAL A 354 -16.78 15.98 -14.96
C VAL A 354 -16.54 16.20 -13.47
N GLY A 355 -16.77 15.17 -12.65
CA GLY A 355 -16.59 15.24 -11.20
C GLY A 355 -15.13 15.47 -10.80
N SER A 356 -14.19 14.72 -11.39
CA SER A 356 -12.76 14.87 -11.09
C SER A 356 -12.21 16.21 -11.57
N VAL A 357 -12.55 16.65 -12.79
CA VAL A 357 -12.14 17.97 -13.32
C VAL A 357 -12.69 19.09 -12.43
N LEU A 358 -13.97 19.01 -12.04
CA LEU A 358 -14.56 19.99 -11.15
C LEU A 358 -13.86 20.01 -9.79
N LEU A 359 -13.51 18.85 -9.23
CA LEU A 359 -12.74 18.73 -7.98
C LEU A 359 -11.38 19.44 -8.07
N ALA A 360 -10.65 19.25 -9.17
CA ALA A 360 -9.38 19.93 -9.40
C ALA A 360 -9.56 21.45 -9.51
N VAL A 361 -10.62 21.91 -10.20
CA VAL A 361 -10.92 23.35 -10.34
C VAL A 361 -11.25 23.98 -8.99
N VAL A 362 -12.19 23.41 -8.23
CA VAL A 362 -12.63 24.02 -6.95
C VAL A 362 -11.53 24.00 -5.90
N THR A 363 -10.70 22.94 -5.87
CA THR A 363 -9.54 22.88 -4.96
C THR A 363 -8.43 23.85 -5.39
N GLY A 364 -8.20 24.02 -6.70
CA GLY A 364 -7.25 25.01 -7.24
C GLY A 364 -7.67 26.47 -7.03
N LEU A 365 -8.98 26.75 -7.03
CA LEU A 365 -9.52 28.10 -6.79
C LEU A 365 -9.54 28.49 -5.31
N LEU A 366 -9.54 27.52 -4.39
CA LEU A 366 -9.57 27.76 -2.94
C LEU A 366 -8.47 28.71 -2.43
N PRO A 367 -7.15 28.50 -2.73
CA PRO A 367 -6.11 29.43 -2.28
C PRO A 367 -6.30 30.84 -2.87
N ILE A 368 -6.79 30.96 -4.10
CA ILE A 368 -7.06 32.27 -4.73
C ILE A 368 -8.20 32.99 -3.99
N ALA A 369 -9.27 32.27 -3.64
CA ALA A 369 -10.38 32.82 -2.89
C ALA A 369 -9.94 33.31 -1.50
N LEU A 370 -9.10 32.56 -0.79
CA LEU A 370 -8.60 32.96 0.52
C LEU A 370 -7.66 34.18 0.46
N LEU A 371 -6.82 34.28 -0.57
CA LEU A 371 -6.02 35.48 -0.82
C LEU A 371 -6.92 36.71 -1.12
N ALA A 372 -7.99 36.52 -1.90
CA ALA A 372 -8.98 37.56 -2.15
C ALA A 372 -9.70 37.97 -0.84
N THR A 373 -10.08 37.02 0.02
CA THR A 373 -10.66 37.30 1.34
C THR A 373 -9.73 38.16 2.19
N LEU A 374 -8.44 37.81 2.27
CA LEU A 374 -7.44 38.60 3.01
C LEU A 374 -7.30 40.03 2.46
N PHE A 375 -7.33 40.19 1.13
CA PHE A 375 -7.24 41.50 0.48
C PHE A 375 -8.49 42.37 0.71
N LEU A 376 -9.68 41.78 0.56
CA LEU A 376 -10.96 42.49 0.68
C LEU A 376 -11.22 42.96 2.12
N ASP A 377 -10.91 42.12 3.10
CA ASP A 377 -11.17 42.42 4.51
C ASP A 377 -9.96 43.09 5.22
N ARG A 378 -8.90 43.47 4.48
CA ARG A 378 -7.63 44.02 5.03
C ARG A 378 -7.77 45.26 5.92
N ARG A 379 -8.78 46.09 5.67
CA ARG A 379 -9.02 47.35 6.40
C ARG A 379 -9.96 47.18 7.59
N ARG A 380 -10.60 46.02 7.75
CA ARG A 380 -11.50 45.77 8.87
C ARG A 380 -10.69 45.66 10.16
N THR A 381 -11.26 46.06 11.28
CA THR A 381 -10.63 45.99 12.61
C THR A 381 -11.61 45.32 13.59
N GLY A 382 -11.08 44.82 14.71
CA GLY A 382 -11.85 44.06 15.70
C GLY A 382 -11.48 42.58 15.76
N LEU A 383 -12.01 41.88 16.77
CA LEU A 383 -11.65 40.49 17.07
C LEU A 383 -12.06 39.53 15.94
N LEU A 384 -13.30 39.63 15.44
CA LEU A 384 -13.80 38.69 14.43
C LEU A 384 -13.05 38.79 13.09
N PRO A 385 -12.79 39.99 12.51
CA PRO A 385 -11.95 40.11 11.32
C PRO A 385 -10.47 39.75 11.54
N TRP A 386 -9.98 39.79 12.78
CA TRP A 386 -8.63 39.32 13.11
C TRP A 386 -8.58 37.78 13.11
N LEU A 387 -9.56 37.12 13.72
CA LEU A 387 -9.69 35.65 13.71
C LEU A 387 -9.87 35.10 12.29
N ASP A 388 -10.67 35.76 11.44
CA ASP A 388 -10.81 35.37 10.02
C ASP A 388 -9.49 35.44 9.25
N ARG A 389 -8.68 36.47 9.52
CA ARG A 389 -7.35 36.60 8.91
C ARG A 389 -6.43 35.49 9.38
N LEU A 390 -6.41 35.20 10.69
CA LEU A 390 -5.62 34.11 11.25
C LEU A 390 -6.03 32.76 10.63
N ALA A 391 -7.34 32.48 10.55
CA ALA A 391 -7.88 31.27 9.95
C ALA A 391 -7.58 31.16 8.45
N SER A 392 -7.65 32.27 7.71
CA SER A 392 -7.30 32.31 6.29
C SER A 392 -5.81 32.05 6.07
N LEU A 393 -4.93 32.65 6.89
CA LEU A 393 -3.48 32.43 6.83
C LEU A 393 -3.11 30.98 7.21
N ALA A 394 -3.72 30.43 8.25
CA ALA A 394 -3.50 29.05 8.67
C ALA A 394 -3.92 28.05 7.57
N THR A 395 -5.09 28.28 6.96
CA THR A 395 -5.55 27.47 5.81
C THR A 395 -4.61 27.62 4.61
N LEU A 396 -4.23 28.84 4.24
CA LEU A 396 -3.33 29.10 3.10
C LEU A 396 -1.94 28.47 3.29
N GLN A 397 -1.42 28.49 4.51
CA GLN A 397 -0.17 27.82 4.87
C GLN A 397 -0.26 26.33 4.54
N TRP A 398 -1.31 25.66 5.01
CA TRP A 398 -1.48 24.23 4.74
C TRP A 398 -1.73 23.92 3.26
N LEU A 399 -2.54 24.73 2.57
CA LEU A 399 -2.74 24.59 1.11
C LEU A 399 -1.44 24.74 0.33
N THR A 400 -0.51 25.60 0.80
CA THR A 400 0.82 25.73 0.19
C THR A 400 1.65 24.47 0.41
N VAL A 401 1.58 23.86 1.60
CA VAL A 401 2.24 22.57 1.86
C VAL A 401 1.69 21.49 0.94
N LEU A 402 0.36 21.41 0.77
CA LEU A 402 -0.27 20.47 -0.15
C LEU A 402 0.13 20.72 -1.61
N ALA A 403 0.24 21.99 -2.04
CA ALA A 403 0.69 22.35 -3.38
C ALA A 403 2.15 21.94 -3.63
N VAL A 404 3.05 22.20 -2.67
CA VAL A 404 4.46 21.78 -2.75
C VAL A 404 4.59 20.25 -2.77
N ALA A 405 3.71 19.54 -2.07
CA ALA A 405 3.62 18.08 -2.08
C ALA A 405 2.97 17.50 -3.35
N GLY A 406 2.52 18.33 -4.30
CA GLY A 406 1.85 17.88 -5.52
C GLY A 406 0.41 17.41 -5.31
N LEU A 407 -0.19 17.67 -4.14
CA LEU A 407 -1.57 17.28 -3.78
C LEU A 407 -2.61 18.36 -4.12
N LEU A 408 -2.17 19.56 -4.55
CA LEU A 408 -3.05 20.68 -4.91
C LEU A 408 -2.63 21.30 -6.26
N PRO A 409 -3.55 21.53 -7.22
CA PRO A 409 -4.96 21.15 -7.20
C PRO A 409 -5.13 19.63 -7.13
N PHE A 410 -6.22 19.17 -6.52
CA PHE A 410 -6.44 17.74 -6.33
C PHE A 410 -6.91 17.10 -7.64
N ARG A 411 -6.03 16.32 -8.26
CA ARG A 411 -6.29 15.63 -9.53
C ARG A 411 -6.40 14.13 -9.29
N LEU A 412 -7.49 13.54 -9.77
CA LEU A 412 -7.70 12.10 -9.72
C LEU A 412 -7.15 11.37 -10.96
N TRP A 413 -6.62 12.10 -11.93
CA TRP A 413 -6.05 11.56 -13.17
C TRP A 413 -4.59 12.00 -13.34
N GLY A 414 -3.84 11.18 -14.08
CA GLY A 414 -2.41 11.36 -14.35
C GLY A 414 -2.11 11.56 -15.83
#